data_AF-A0A1B8CC31-F1
#
_entry.id   AF-A0A1B8CC31-F1
#
_cell.length_a   1.000
_cell.length_b   1.000
_cell.length_c   1.000
_cell.angle_alpha   90.00
_cell.angle_beta   90.00
_cell.angle_gamma   90.00
#
_symmetry.space_group_name_H-M   'P 1'
#
loop_
_entity.id
_entity.type
_entity.pdbx_description
1 polymer ?
#
loop_
_entity_poly.entity_id
_entity_poly.type
_entity_poly.pdbx_seq_one_letter_code
_entity_poly.pdbx_strand_id
1 'polypeptide(L)'
;MEGNVDTTGSEQHNERPEPVSASGLRTTSSNSALRRRDKRNDRRNYHLPDALESLHPLKEAINEDRARFVAIHMIAISLVIIDVWTLNTVKDARCRAKPEFIGQDVLDRLELLSRRELVCLEVEESGILDFLEDLHTSQYYSQMFQFRITFYRIAQADLAYAHSTPNLSIPEDTDYGKTQQQYLAQLILNAANEKQKLKSLIRECRTLRDRIALLYESGLLDGMNGSILAELKTKMEALHENFREACAEVDPLHVEDLMNSSSPNWW
;
A
#
# COMPACT_ATOMS: atom_id res chain seq x y z
N MET A 1 -61.17 -21.16 2.51
CA MET A 1 -61.22 -22.07 1.35
C MET A 1 -61.23 -21.18 0.11
N GLU A 2 -60.24 -21.40 -0.77
CA GLU A 2 -60.17 -21.02 -2.19
C GLU A 2 -60.24 -19.50 -2.51
N GLY A 3 -59.33 -18.85 -3.23
CA GLY A 3 -58.30 -19.30 -4.19
C GLY A 3 -58.53 -18.63 -5.55
N ASN A 4 -57.49 -17.98 -6.10
CA ASN A 4 -57.29 -17.44 -7.47
C ASN A 4 -58.02 -16.13 -7.80
N VAL A 5 -57.35 -14.99 -8.07
CA VAL A 5 -56.40 -14.62 -9.14
C VAL A 5 -56.95 -14.90 -10.54
N ASP A 6 -57.26 -13.83 -11.27
CA ASP A 6 -57.07 -13.82 -12.72
C ASP A 6 -56.60 -12.45 -13.22
N THR A 7 -55.65 -12.54 -14.14
CA THR A 7 -54.82 -11.48 -14.71
C THR A 7 -55.14 -11.41 -16.19
N THR A 8 -55.54 -10.26 -16.70
CA THR A 8 -55.46 -9.87 -18.12
C THR A 8 -55.20 -8.36 -18.11
N GLY A 9 -54.17 -7.80 -18.72
CA GLY A 9 -53.61 -8.08 -20.03
C GLY A 9 -53.87 -6.83 -20.88
N SER A 10 -52.92 -5.88 -20.89
CA SER A 10 -52.90 -4.77 -21.84
C SER A 10 -51.46 -4.38 -22.10
N GLU A 11 -50.90 -5.01 -23.13
CA GLU A 11 -49.70 -4.58 -23.84
C GLU A 11 -50.00 -3.29 -24.60
N GLN A 12 -49.18 -2.26 -24.43
CA GLN A 12 -48.98 -1.24 -25.46
C GLN A 12 -47.50 -0.92 -25.62
N HIS A 13 -47.15 -0.82 -26.90
CA HIS A 13 -45.85 -0.77 -27.55
C HIS A 13 -45.11 0.57 -27.42
N ASN A 14 -43.80 0.47 -27.74
CA ASN A 14 -42.91 1.49 -28.30
C ASN A 14 -42.46 2.63 -27.34
N GLU A 15 -41.22 3.09 -27.33
CA GLU A 15 -40.19 3.11 -28.37
C GLU A 15 -38.80 3.31 -27.75
N ARG A 16 -37.82 2.60 -28.31
CA ARG A 16 -36.39 2.68 -28.01
C ARG A 16 -35.76 3.58 -29.08
N PRO A 17 -34.96 4.61 -28.75
CA PRO A 17 -34.11 5.24 -29.74
C PRO A 17 -32.74 4.54 -29.75
N GLU A 18 -32.42 3.93 -30.89
CA GLU A 18 -31.07 3.49 -31.24
C GLU A 18 -30.15 4.67 -31.61
N PRO A 19 -28.81 4.46 -31.64
CA PRO A 19 -27.83 5.54 -31.61
C PRO A 19 -27.60 6.15 -33.00
N VAL A 20 -27.52 7.49 -33.03
CA VAL A 20 -27.16 8.22 -34.25
C VAL A 20 -25.64 8.23 -34.41
N SER A 21 -25.16 7.46 -35.39
CA SER A 21 -23.83 7.64 -35.97
C SER A 21 -23.82 8.88 -36.84
N ALA A 22 -22.95 9.85 -36.52
CA ALA A 22 -22.60 10.94 -37.43
C ALA A 22 -21.08 11.03 -37.52
N SER A 23 -20.59 10.60 -38.68
CA SER A 23 -19.25 10.77 -39.21
C SER A 23 -18.86 12.25 -39.30
N GLY A 24 -17.61 12.58 -38.97
CA GLY A 24 -17.11 13.96 -39.00
C GLY A 24 -15.61 14.08 -38.75
N LEU A 25 -14.79 13.37 -39.53
CA LEU A 25 -13.35 13.62 -39.65
C LEU A 25 -13.07 15.10 -39.97
N ARG A 26 -12.21 15.76 -39.18
CA ARG A 26 -11.30 16.80 -39.67
C ARG A 26 -9.95 16.69 -38.98
N THR A 27 -9.08 15.90 -39.61
CA THR A 27 -7.63 15.94 -39.50
C THR A 27 -7.12 17.12 -40.32
N THR A 28 -6.41 18.07 -39.71
CA THR A 28 -5.61 19.05 -40.44
C THR A 28 -4.19 18.54 -40.58
N SER A 29 -3.96 17.86 -41.69
CA SER A 29 -2.67 17.62 -42.31
C SER A 29 -2.08 18.96 -42.78
N SER A 30 -0.83 19.26 -42.42
CA SER A 30 -0.01 20.27 -43.09
C SER A 30 1.30 19.62 -43.50
N ASN A 31 1.32 19.14 -44.75
CA ASN A 31 2.52 18.77 -45.47
C ASN A 31 2.95 19.94 -46.37
N SER A 32 4.13 20.50 -46.11
CA SER A 32 5.12 21.00 -47.09
C SER A 32 6.17 21.79 -46.29
N ALA A 33 7.47 21.58 -46.39
CA ALA A 33 8.22 21.37 -47.61
C ALA A 33 9.53 20.62 -47.34
N LEU A 34 9.75 19.55 -48.12
CA LEU A 34 11.10 19.10 -48.45
C LEU A 34 11.79 20.17 -49.29
N ARG A 35 12.91 20.71 -48.79
CA ARG A 35 14.00 21.16 -49.65
C ARG A 35 15.27 20.39 -49.29
N ARG A 36 15.58 19.41 -50.15
CA ARG A 36 16.93 18.86 -50.33
C ARG A 36 17.80 19.91 -51.02
N ARG A 37 18.97 20.18 -50.44
CA ARG A 37 20.25 20.69 -51.00
C ARG A 37 21.13 21.00 -49.79
N ASP A 38 22.40 20.66 -49.65
CA ASP A 38 23.39 20.06 -50.53
C ASP A 38 24.46 19.42 -49.63
N LYS A 39 25.04 18.31 -50.09
CA LYS A 39 26.31 17.81 -49.57
C LYS A 39 27.40 18.84 -49.89
N ARG A 40 28.01 19.46 -48.88
CA ARG A 40 29.39 19.96 -48.96
C ARG A 40 30.14 19.62 -47.68
N ASN A 41 31.12 18.76 -47.87
CA ASN A 41 32.28 18.64 -46.99
C ASN A 41 32.88 20.02 -46.78
N ASP A 42 32.92 20.49 -45.53
CA ASP A 42 33.96 21.39 -45.10
C ASP A 42 34.59 20.82 -43.83
N ARG A 43 35.80 20.29 -44.03
CA ARG A 43 36.75 19.95 -42.98
C ARG A 43 37.03 21.21 -42.17
N ARG A 44 36.43 21.31 -40.98
CA ARG A 44 37.03 22.05 -39.88
C ARG A 44 37.29 21.05 -38.77
N ASN A 45 38.54 20.59 -38.73
CA ASN A 45 39.13 19.93 -37.58
C ASN A 45 39.00 20.87 -36.38
N TYR A 46 37.93 20.73 -35.62
CA TYR A 46 37.99 21.03 -34.21
C TYR A 46 38.69 19.84 -33.57
N HIS A 47 40.01 19.95 -33.41
CA HIS A 47 40.68 19.16 -32.39
C HIS A 47 40.08 19.59 -31.06
N LEU A 48 39.09 18.82 -30.59
CA LEU A 48 38.77 18.79 -29.17
C LEU A 48 40.08 18.43 -28.47
N PRO A 49 40.55 19.18 -27.47
CA PRO A 49 41.70 18.74 -26.71
C PRO A 49 41.35 17.38 -26.09
N ASP A 50 42.18 16.37 -26.29
CA ASP A 50 42.10 15.03 -25.64
C ASP A 50 42.05 15.11 -24.09
N ALA A 51 42.14 16.33 -23.53
CA ALA A 51 41.97 16.64 -22.12
C ALA A 51 40.50 16.85 -21.66
N LEU A 52 39.51 16.76 -22.54
CA LEU A 52 38.08 16.78 -22.15
C LEU A 52 37.40 15.40 -22.18
N GLU A 53 37.96 14.41 -22.88
CA GLU A 53 37.52 13.02 -22.78
C GLU A 53 37.92 12.39 -21.43
N SER A 54 38.94 12.94 -20.76
CA SER A 54 39.34 12.54 -19.41
C SER A 54 38.50 13.14 -18.28
N LEU A 55 37.50 13.97 -18.59
CA LEU A 55 36.56 14.54 -17.61
C LEU A 55 35.22 13.78 -17.51
N HIS A 56 35.07 12.67 -18.22
CA HIS A 56 33.94 11.76 -18.01
C HIS A 56 34.37 10.29 -17.89
N PRO A 57 34.81 9.88 -16.69
CA PRO A 57 34.68 8.52 -16.22
C PRO A 57 33.69 8.49 -15.04
N LEU A 58 32.42 8.89 -15.24
CA LEU A 58 31.43 9.00 -14.15
C LEU A 58 30.01 9.25 -14.69
N LYS A 59 29.48 8.42 -15.60
CA LYS A 59 28.08 8.60 -16.08
C LYS A 59 27.21 7.36 -16.08
N GLU A 60 27.79 6.17 -16.04
CA GLU A 60 27.03 4.92 -15.94
C GLU A 60 26.87 4.51 -14.47
N ALA A 61 27.96 4.51 -13.68
CA ALA A 61 27.91 4.24 -12.23
C ALA A 61 27.06 5.25 -11.43
N ILE A 62 27.07 6.54 -11.78
CA ILE A 62 26.26 7.57 -11.07
C ILE A 62 24.75 7.28 -11.17
N ASN A 63 24.30 6.72 -12.28
CA ASN A 63 22.88 6.44 -12.48
C ASN A 63 22.44 5.17 -11.72
N GLU A 64 23.29 4.15 -11.69
CA GLU A 64 23.03 2.90 -10.95
C GLU A 64 23.10 3.12 -9.44
N ASP A 65 24.14 3.80 -8.92
CA ASP A 65 24.25 4.11 -7.50
C ASP A 65 23.08 4.98 -7.01
N ARG A 66 22.66 5.96 -7.81
CA ARG A 66 21.49 6.79 -7.49
C ARG A 66 20.19 5.99 -7.57
N ALA A 67 20.03 5.11 -8.55
CA ALA A 67 18.85 4.26 -8.67
C ALA A 67 18.75 3.28 -7.48
N ARG A 68 19.89 2.67 -7.10
CA ARG A 68 20.01 1.83 -5.90
C ARG A 68 19.61 2.60 -4.65
N PHE A 69 20.20 3.76 -4.43
CA PHE A 69 19.90 4.64 -3.29
C PHE A 69 18.40 4.95 -3.21
N VAL A 70 17.77 5.36 -4.32
CA VAL A 70 16.33 5.66 -4.37
C VAL A 70 15.48 4.42 -4.07
N ALA A 71 15.84 3.26 -4.61
CA ALA A 71 15.09 2.02 -4.37
C ALA A 71 15.16 1.59 -2.89
N ILE A 72 16.35 1.64 -2.29
CA ILE A 72 16.56 1.40 -0.86
C ILE A 72 15.75 2.37 -0.01
N HIS A 73 15.75 3.66 -0.36
CA HIS A 73 14.92 4.66 0.34
C HIS A 73 13.43 4.33 0.28
N MET A 74 12.94 3.89 -0.87
CA MET A 74 11.53 3.52 -1.01
C MET A 74 11.16 2.31 -0.15
N ILE A 75 12.05 1.34 -0.02
CA ILE A 75 11.86 0.21 0.92
C ILE A 75 11.81 0.74 2.35
N ALA A 76 12.77 1.59 2.74
CA ALA A 76 12.84 2.15 4.08
C ALA A 76 11.60 2.98 4.44
N ILE A 77 11.09 3.80 3.49
CA ILE A 77 9.85 4.57 3.66
C ILE A 77 8.65 3.65 3.89
N SER A 78 8.53 2.54 3.15
CA SER A 78 7.45 1.58 3.37
C SER A 78 7.50 0.97 4.77
N LEU A 79 8.69 0.60 5.24
CA LEU A 79 8.88 0.06 6.58
C LEU A 79 8.49 1.08 7.65
N VAL A 80 8.94 2.34 7.54
CA VAL A 80 8.57 3.41 8.47
C VAL A 80 7.06 3.65 8.51
N ILE A 81 6.38 3.61 7.36
CA ILE A 81 4.91 3.70 7.32
C ILE A 81 4.27 2.56 8.12
N ILE A 82 4.77 1.34 7.94
CA ILE A 82 4.33 0.15 8.67
C ILE A 82 4.63 0.27 10.17
N ASP A 83 5.78 0.79 10.57
CA ASP A 83 6.18 1.00 11.97
C ASP A 83 5.26 2.03 12.65
N VAL A 84 4.97 3.15 11.98
CA VAL A 84 4.02 4.17 12.46
C VAL A 84 2.61 3.59 12.59
N TRP A 85 2.17 2.79 11.62
CA TRP A 85 0.87 2.11 11.70
C TRP A 85 0.84 1.07 12.82
N THR A 86 1.94 0.37 13.06
CA THR A 86 2.09 -0.58 14.17
C THR A 86 1.94 0.15 15.50
N LEU A 87 2.70 1.23 15.72
CA LEU A 87 2.61 2.05 16.94
C LEU A 87 1.19 2.56 17.19
N ASN A 88 0.54 3.12 16.16
CA ASN A 88 -0.83 3.62 16.28
C ASN A 88 -1.83 2.50 16.57
N THR A 89 -1.65 1.32 15.99
CA THR A 89 -2.50 0.15 16.24
C THR A 89 -2.36 -0.36 17.67
N VAL A 90 -1.14 -0.43 18.19
CA VAL A 90 -0.87 -0.86 19.57
C VAL A 90 -1.43 0.16 20.58
N LYS A 91 -1.34 1.47 20.27
CA LYS A 91 -1.99 2.53 21.05
C LYS A 91 -3.52 2.37 21.05
N ASP A 92 -4.14 2.22 19.87
CA ASP A 92 -5.57 1.96 19.73
C ASP A 92 -5.99 0.72 20.54
N ALA A 93 -5.19 -0.36 20.48
CA ALA A 93 -5.46 -1.62 21.17
C ALA A 93 -5.45 -1.46 22.67
N ARG A 94 -4.51 -0.70 23.24
CA ARG A 94 -4.50 -0.44 24.69
C ARG A 94 -5.69 0.43 25.15
N CYS A 95 -6.19 1.30 24.29
CA CYS A 95 -7.38 2.10 24.59
C CYS A 95 -8.67 1.28 24.50
N ARG A 96 -8.75 0.32 23.55
CA ARG A 96 -9.97 -0.47 23.26
C ARG A 96 -10.04 -1.81 23.98
N ALA A 97 -8.92 -2.52 24.09
CA ALA A 97 -8.76 -3.71 24.91
C ALA A 97 -8.26 -3.27 26.28
N LYS A 98 -8.77 -3.87 27.36
CA LYS A 98 -8.38 -3.53 28.74
C LYS A 98 -6.85 -3.36 28.84
N PRO A 99 -6.35 -2.29 29.47
CA PRO A 99 -4.94 -1.85 29.41
C PRO A 99 -3.91 -2.87 29.93
N GLU A 100 -4.37 -4.02 30.44
CA GLU A 100 -3.60 -5.11 31.02
C GLU A 100 -2.86 -5.96 29.98
N PHE A 101 -3.25 -5.92 28.69
CA PHE A 101 -2.67 -6.77 27.64
C PHE A 101 -1.46 -6.16 26.92
N ILE A 102 -1.22 -4.85 27.02
CA ILE A 102 -0.11 -4.15 26.37
C ILE A 102 0.58 -3.26 27.38
N GLY A 103 1.77 -3.69 27.82
CA GLY A 103 2.60 -2.95 28.78
C GLY A 103 3.04 -1.58 28.24
N GLN A 104 3.17 -0.60 29.14
CA GLN A 104 3.68 0.74 28.80
C GLN A 104 5.10 0.69 28.22
N ASP A 105 5.91 -0.27 28.68
CA ASP A 105 7.26 -0.55 28.20
C ASP A 105 7.31 -0.90 26.70
N VAL A 106 6.32 -1.64 26.20
CA VAL A 106 6.20 -1.98 24.77
C VAL A 106 5.93 -0.72 23.94
N LEU A 107 5.05 0.15 24.44
CA LEU A 107 4.73 1.41 23.78
C LEU A 107 5.89 2.39 23.79
N ASP A 108 6.56 2.54 24.92
CA ASP A 108 7.73 3.42 25.04
C ASP A 108 8.85 2.94 24.12
N ARG A 109 9.04 1.62 24.01
CA ARG A 109 10.00 1.01 23.08
C ARG A 109 9.63 1.30 21.62
N LEU A 110 8.39 1.07 21.21
CA LEU A 110 7.94 1.37 19.84
C LEU A 110 8.05 2.86 19.51
N GLU A 111 7.69 3.74 20.43
CA GLU A 111 7.79 5.19 20.21
C GLU A 111 9.24 5.66 20.09
N LEU A 112 10.14 5.09 20.89
CA LEU A 112 11.58 5.36 20.77
C LEU A 112 12.13 4.87 19.43
N LEU A 113 11.74 3.66 19.01
CA LEU A 113 12.16 3.07 17.73
C LEU A 113 11.65 3.93 16.57
N SER A 114 10.37 4.25 16.48
CA SER A 114 9.83 5.08 15.40
C SER A 114 10.47 6.47 15.30
N ARG A 115 10.90 7.07 16.42
CA ARG A 115 11.66 8.33 16.39
C ARG A 115 13.06 8.15 15.80
N ARG A 116 13.74 7.04 16.09
CA ARG A 116 15.05 6.73 15.51
C ARG A 116 14.95 6.47 14.02
N GLU A 117 13.93 5.73 13.58
CA GLU A 117 13.71 5.41 12.16
C GLU A 117 13.51 6.67 11.31
N LEU A 118 12.72 7.63 11.81
CA LEU A 118 12.53 8.92 11.16
C LEU A 118 13.85 9.70 11.01
N VAL A 119 14.73 9.63 12.02
CA VAL A 119 16.04 10.28 11.97
C VAL A 119 16.98 9.56 10.99
N CYS A 120 16.94 8.22 10.91
CA CYS A 120 17.78 7.45 9.98
C CYS A 120 17.52 7.80 8.50
N LEU A 121 16.28 8.17 8.13
CA LEU A 121 15.94 8.57 6.76
C LEU A 121 16.54 9.92 6.33
N GLU A 122 17.01 10.75 7.27
CA GLU A 122 17.50 12.11 6.98
C GLU A 122 19.03 12.19 6.84
N VAL A 123 19.78 11.15 7.23
CA VAL A 123 21.18 11.32 7.64
C VAL A 123 22.24 10.81 6.65
N GLU A 124 22.11 9.66 5.99
CA GLU A 124 23.03 9.16 4.92
C GLU A 124 22.64 7.73 4.47
N GLU A 125 23.16 7.21 3.34
CA GLU A 125 22.87 5.84 2.85
C GLU A 125 23.17 4.77 3.91
N SER A 126 24.31 4.89 4.60
CA SER A 126 24.73 3.98 5.67
C SER A 126 23.71 3.86 6.80
N GLY A 127 23.14 4.99 7.24
CA GLY A 127 22.12 5.00 8.30
C GLY A 127 20.82 4.32 7.88
N ILE A 128 20.52 4.29 6.59
CA ILE A 128 19.36 3.57 6.06
C ILE A 128 19.63 2.08 5.96
N LEU A 129 20.84 1.67 5.60
CA LEU A 129 21.21 0.25 5.61
C LEU A 129 21.15 -0.32 7.02
N ASP A 130 21.70 0.40 8.01
CA ASP A 130 21.61 0.03 9.42
C ASP A 130 20.15 -0.11 9.88
N PHE A 131 19.26 0.77 9.40
CA PHE A 131 17.82 0.66 9.67
C PHE A 131 17.18 -0.58 9.01
N LEU A 132 17.52 -0.90 7.76
CA LEU A 132 16.98 -2.09 7.09
C LEU A 132 17.37 -3.38 7.81
N GLU A 133 18.54 -3.41 8.45
CA GLU A 133 19.03 -4.54 9.26
C GLU A 133 18.40 -4.58 10.67
N ASP A 134 17.78 -3.50 11.16
CA ASP A 134 17.22 -3.45 12.50
C ASP A 134 15.91 -4.23 12.62
N LEU A 135 15.92 -5.42 13.22
CA LEU A 135 14.73 -6.26 13.41
C LEU A 135 13.80 -5.89 14.57
N HIS A 136 14.11 -4.87 15.37
CA HIS A 136 13.41 -4.64 16.64
C HIS A 136 11.90 -4.41 16.49
N THR A 137 11.48 -3.66 15.46
CA THR A 137 10.05 -3.38 15.21
C THR A 137 9.31 -4.56 14.59
N SER A 138 10.01 -5.45 13.91
CA SER A 138 9.42 -6.55 13.15
C SER A 138 8.74 -7.58 14.04
N GLN A 139 9.16 -7.69 15.30
CA GLN A 139 8.50 -8.52 16.32
C GLN A 139 7.04 -8.11 16.58
N TYR A 140 6.64 -6.90 16.19
CA TYR A 140 5.30 -6.34 16.44
C TYR A 140 4.40 -6.33 15.20
N TYR A 141 4.91 -6.66 14.01
CA TYR A 141 4.14 -6.66 12.76
C TYR A 141 2.99 -7.66 12.75
N SER A 142 3.25 -8.87 13.26
CA SER A 142 2.22 -9.90 13.42
C SER A 142 1.09 -9.43 14.35
N GLN A 143 1.45 -8.84 15.49
CA GLN A 143 0.49 -8.30 16.46
C GLN A 143 -0.38 -7.18 15.86
N MET A 144 0.21 -6.28 15.06
CA MET A 144 -0.53 -5.23 14.37
C MET A 144 -1.64 -5.81 13.49
N PHE A 145 -1.35 -6.82 12.67
CA PHE A 145 -2.36 -7.44 11.82
C PHE A 145 -3.48 -8.08 12.65
N GLN A 146 -3.13 -8.83 13.70
CA GLN A 146 -4.12 -9.44 14.60
C GLN A 146 -5.05 -8.39 15.22
N PHE A 147 -4.51 -7.27 15.70
CA PHE A 147 -5.31 -6.18 16.26
C PHE A 147 -6.22 -5.54 15.20
N ARG A 148 -5.72 -5.26 13.99
CA ARG A 148 -6.55 -4.64 12.93
C ARG A 148 -7.65 -5.57 12.44
N ILE A 149 -7.39 -6.87 12.30
CA ILE A 149 -8.41 -7.89 12.02
C ILE A 149 -9.47 -7.87 13.13
N THR A 150 -9.03 -7.87 14.38
CA THR A 150 -9.94 -7.87 15.55
C THR A 150 -10.81 -6.62 15.59
N PHE A 151 -10.25 -5.43 15.39
CA PHE A 151 -11.04 -4.18 15.36
C PHE A 151 -12.06 -4.18 14.24
N TYR A 152 -11.69 -4.67 13.07
CA TYR A 152 -12.62 -4.78 11.95
C TYR A 152 -13.76 -5.76 12.26
N ARG A 153 -13.45 -6.94 12.81
CA ARG A 153 -14.45 -7.94 13.22
C ARG A 153 -15.40 -7.40 14.29
N ILE A 154 -14.89 -6.69 15.29
CA ILE A 154 -15.72 -6.05 16.33
C ILE A 154 -16.67 -5.03 15.69
N ALA A 155 -16.15 -4.15 14.82
CA ALA A 155 -16.97 -3.14 14.16
C ALA A 155 -18.07 -3.76 13.26
N GLN A 156 -17.78 -4.89 12.59
CA GLN A 156 -18.78 -5.66 11.84
C GLN A 156 -19.82 -6.30 12.76
N ALA A 157 -19.40 -6.88 13.88
CA ALA A 157 -20.30 -7.52 14.85
C ALA A 157 -21.25 -6.49 15.48
N ASP A 158 -20.74 -5.32 15.88
CA ASP A 158 -21.53 -4.22 16.44
C ASP A 158 -22.59 -3.74 15.43
N LEU A 159 -22.20 -3.58 14.16
CA LEU A 159 -23.10 -3.19 13.09
C LEU A 159 -24.18 -4.25 12.83
N ALA A 160 -23.79 -5.52 12.73
CA ALA A 160 -24.73 -6.62 12.52
C ALA A 160 -25.74 -6.74 13.66
N TYR A 161 -25.26 -6.62 14.90
CA TYR A 161 -26.10 -6.65 16.10
C TYR A 161 -27.10 -5.49 16.14
N ALA A 162 -26.66 -4.27 15.79
CA ALA A 162 -27.54 -3.10 15.73
C ALA A 162 -28.59 -3.22 14.61
N HIS A 163 -28.27 -3.87 13.49
CA HIS A 163 -29.22 -4.16 12.43
C HIS A 163 -30.26 -5.22 12.82
N SER A 164 -29.85 -6.26 13.56
CA SER A 164 -30.75 -7.35 13.95
C SER A 164 -31.65 -7.02 15.16
N THR A 165 -31.41 -5.91 15.85
CA THR A 165 -32.10 -5.56 17.11
C THR A 165 -32.92 -4.27 16.95
N PRO A 166 -34.19 -4.36 16.51
CA PRO A 166 -35.08 -3.21 16.47
C PRO A 166 -35.33 -2.68 17.90
N ASN A 167 -35.16 -1.37 18.12
CA ASN A 167 -35.21 -0.68 19.42
C ASN A 167 -33.98 -0.86 20.33
N LEU A 168 -32.80 -1.11 19.76
CA LEU A 168 -31.56 -1.10 20.55
C LEU A 168 -31.41 0.23 21.32
N SER A 169 -31.23 0.13 22.64
CA SER A 169 -30.88 1.27 23.48
C SER A 169 -29.51 1.80 23.08
N ILE A 170 -29.46 3.08 22.67
CA ILE A 170 -28.20 3.75 22.36
C ILE A 170 -27.41 3.85 23.67
N PRO A 171 -26.16 3.39 23.73
CA PRO A 171 -25.35 3.55 24.92
C PRO A 171 -25.20 5.03 25.29
N GLU A 172 -25.55 5.39 26.53
CA GLU A 172 -25.58 6.79 27.01
C GLU A 172 -24.19 7.45 26.96
N ASP A 173 -23.12 6.64 27.02
CA ASP A 173 -21.73 7.08 27.01
C ASP A 173 -21.13 7.25 25.60
N THR A 174 -21.93 7.11 24.54
CA THR A 174 -21.42 7.24 23.16
C THR A 174 -21.75 8.60 22.55
N ASP A 175 -20.73 9.28 22.01
CA ASP A 175 -20.89 10.51 21.21
C ASP A 175 -21.56 10.25 19.83
N TYR A 176 -22.06 9.04 19.59
CA TYR A 176 -22.53 8.54 18.29
C TYR A 176 -23.93 9.03 17.89
N GLY A 177 -24.46 10.03 18.59
CA GLY A 177 -25.70 10.73 18.28
C GLY A 177 -26.88 10.32 19.16
N LYS A 178 -27.98 11.08 19.05
CA LYS A 178 -29.16 10.96 19.93
C LYS A 178 -30.27 10.09 19.34
N THR A 179 -30.12 9.63 18.10
CA THR A 179 -31.14 8.88 17.37
C THR A 179 -30.58 7.55 16.86
N GLN A 180 -31.44 6.54 16.71
CA GLN A 180 -31.03 5.22 16.24
C GLN A 180 -30.41 5.28 14.83
N GLN A 181 -30.92 6.17 13.97
CA GLN A 181 -30.37 6.37 12.62
C GLN A 181 -28.95 6.95 12.66
N GLN A 182 -28.68 7.92 13.54
CA GLN A 182 -27.33 8.48 13.72
C GLN A 182 -26.36 7.43 14.26
N TYR A 183 -26.80 6.67 15.27
CA TYR A 183 -26.02 5.57 15.83
C TYR A 183 -25.64 4.53 14.76
N LEU A 184 -26.61 4.09 13.96
CA LEU A 184 -26.36 3.17 12.85
C LEU A 184 -25.41 3.76 11.80
N ALA A 185 -25.60 5.02 11.41
CA ALA A 185 -24.71 5.69 10.45
C ALA A 185 -23.26 5.73 10.95
N GLN A 186 -23.08 5.95 12.26
CA GLN A 186 -21.76 5.98 12.88
C GLN A 186 -21.12 4.58 12.96
N LEU A 187 -21.91 3.53 13.24
CA LEU A 187 -21.42 2.15 13.18
C LEU A 187 -20.99 1.76 11.77
N ILE A 188 -21.77 2.13 10.75
CA ILE A 188 -21.42 1.93 9.33
C ILE A 188 -20.09 2.62 9.02
N LEU A 189 -19.94 3.89 9.43
CA LEU A 189 -18.72 4.65 9.22
C LEU A 189 -17.52 4.00 9.93
N ASN A 190 -17.70 3.55 11.17
CA ASN A 190 -16.64 2.88 11.93
C ASN A 190 -16.19 1.57 11.24
N ALA A 191 -17.14 0.72 10.84
CA ALA A 191 -16.85 -0.51 10.13
C ALA A 191 -16.14 -0.27 8.78
N ALA A 192 -16.56 0.75 8.03
CA ALA A 192 -15.90 1.16 6.80
C ALA A 192 -14.47 1.68 7.04
N ASN A 193 -14.26 2.46 8.09
CA ASN A 193 -12.95 3.00 8.46
C ASN A 193 -11.98 1.89 8.87
N GLU A 194 -12.38 0.96 9.73
CA GLU A 194 -11.52 -0.17 10.12
C GLU A 194 -11.20 -1.07 8.91
N LYS A 195 -12.17 -1.31 8.01
CA LYS A 195 -11.91 -1.99 6.73
C LYS A 195 -10.86 -1.27 5.90
N GLN A 196 -10.96 0.05 5.79
CA GLN A 196 -10.05 0.86 4.99
C GLN A 196 -8.62 0.89 5.57
N LYS A 197 -8.49 0.90 6.89
CA LYS A 197 -7.18 0.78 7.56
C LYS A 197 -6.54 -0.57 7.25
N LEU A 198 -7.28 -1.67 7.38
CA LEU A 198 -6.78 -3.02 7.06
C LEU A 198 -6.41 -3.14 5.57
N LYS A 199 -7.23 -2.60 4.65
CA LYS A 199 -6.93 -2.50 3.21
C LYS A 199 -5.62 -1.76 2.94
N SER A 200 -5.42 -0.63 3.61
CA SER A 200 -4.23 0.20 3.42
C SER A 200 -2.98 -0.53 3.87
N LEU A 201 -3.05 -1.24 5.00
CA LEU A 201 -1.96 -2.09 5.50
C LEU A 201 -1.60 -3.21 4.53
N ILE A 202 -2.60 -3.97 4.05
CA ILE A 202 -2.39 -5.03 3.04
C ILE A 202 -1.70 -4.47 1.79
N ARG A 203 -2.16 -3.32 1.30
CA ARG A 203 -1.60 -2.67 0.12
C ARG A 203 -0.14 -2.25 0.35
N GLU A 204 0.19 -1.69 1.50
CA GLU A 204 1.57 -1.27 1.77
C GLU A 204 2.52 -2.46 1.88
N CYS A 205 2.08 -3.58 2.47
CA CYS A 205 2.89 -4.80 2.50
C CYS A 205 3.18 -5.33 1.08
N ARG A 206 2.19 -5.30 0.18
CA ARG A 206 2.38 -5.65 -1.23
C ARG A 206 3.35 -4.69 -1.91
N THR A 207 3.20 -3.39 -1.70
CA THR A 207 4.12 -2.38 -2.22
C THR A 207 5.56 -2.60 -1.74
N LEU A 208 5.75 -2.93 -0.46
CA LEU A 208 7.05 -3.26 0.11
C LEU A 208 7.67 -4.48 -0.57
N ARG A 209 6.91 -5.58 -0.69
CA ARG A 209 7.33 -6.79 -1.40
C ARG A 209 7.75 -6.48 -2.83
N ASP A 210 6.94 -5.75 -3.58
CA ASP A 210 7.19 -5.42 -4.99
C ASP A 210 8.43 -4.53 -5.13
N ARG A 211 8.69 -3.63 -4.17
CA ARG A 211 9.92 -2.82 -4.12
C ARG A 211 11.16 -3.68 -3.86
N ILE A 212 11.06 -4.67 -2.97
CA ILE A 212 12.16 -5.61 -2.69
C ILE A 212 12.43 -6.48 -3.92
N ALA A 213 11.38 -7.01 -4.55
CA ALA A 213 11.46 -7.79 -5.78
C ALA A 213 12.18 -7.02 -6.90
N LEU A 214 11.74 -5.78 -7.15
CA LEU A 214 12.33 -4.91 -8.18
C LEU A 214 13.79 -4.59 -7.89
N LEU A 215 14.15 -4.32 -6.63
CA LEU A 215 15.53 -4.07 -6.23
C LEU A 215 16.42 -5.30 -6.50
N TYR A 216 15.91 -6.50 -6.24
CA TYR A 216 16.63 -7.75 -6.55
C TYR A 216 16.76 -7.98 -8.06
N GLU A 217 15.65 -7.93 -8.80
CA GLU A 217 15.60 -8.23 -10.24
C GLU A 217 16.41 -7.25 -11.09
N SER A 218 16.58 -6.01 -10.61
CA SER A 218 17.40 -4.99 -11.27
C SER A 218 18.91 -5.18 -11.07
N GLY A 219 19.36 -6.16 -10.28
CA GLY A 219 20.77 -6.37 -9.99
C GLY A 219 21.38 -5.27 -9.10
N LEU A 220 20.56 -4.34 -8.59
CA LEU A 220 21.02 -3.22 -7.76
C LEU A 220 21.45 -3.67 -6.35
N LEU A 221 21.28 -4.95 -6.01
CA LEU A 221 21.84 -5.59 -4.83
C LEU A 221 23.27 -6.12 -5.03
N ASP A 222 23.81 -6.11 -6.26
CA ASP A 222 25.18 -6.55 -6.53
C ASP A 222 26.17 -5.64 -5.78
N GLY A 223 26.77 -6.17 -4.70
CA GLY A 223 27.67 -5.43 -3.81
C GLY A 223 27.11 -5.12 -2.41
N MET A 224 25.83 -5.40 -2.15
CA MET A 224 25.28 -5.38 -0.79
C MET A 224 25.60 -6.69 -0.06
N ASN A 225 25.85 -6.58 1.26
CA ASN A 225 25.95 -7.77 2.11
C ASN A 225 24.63 -8.53 2.04
N GLY A 226 24.68 -9.84 1.76
CA GLY A 226 23.50 -10.72 1.77
C GLY A 226 22.71 -10.72 3.09
N SER A 227 23.30 -10.13 4.14
CA SER A 227 22.66 -9.71 5.39
C SER A 227 21.35 -8.95 5.17
N ILE A 228 21.34 -7.88 4.37
CA ILE A 228 20.16 -6.99 4.24
C ILE A 228 18.95 -7.74 3.67
N LEU A 229 19.16 -8.59 2.66
CA LEU A 229 18.06 -9.36 2.07
C LEU A 229 17.52 -10.42 3.04
N ALA A 230 18.40 -11.00 3.86
CA ALA A 230 17.99 -11.94 4.92
C ALA A 230 17.17 -11.23 6.00
N GLU A 231 17.58 -10.03 6.41
CA GLU A 231 16.83 -9.24 7.39
C GLU A 231 15.49 -8.78 6.84
N LEU A 232 15.45 -8.25 5.61
CA LEU A 232 14.20 -7.92 4.91
C LEU A 232 13.25 -9.13 4.80
N LYS A 233 13.80 -10.33 4.56
CA LYS A 233 13.00 -11.56 4.58
C LYS A 233 12.37 -11.79 5.95
N THR A 234 13.15 -11.69 7.04
CA THR A 234 12.64 -11.83 8.41
C THR A 234 11.51 -10.83 8.70
N LYS A 235 11.66 -9.57 8.28
CA LYS A 235 10.59 -8.55 8.41
C LYS A 235 9.33 -8.96 7.68
N MET A 236 9.49 -9.47 6.46
CA MET A 236 8.37 -9.87 5.62
C MET A 236 7.71 -11.16 6.10
N GLU A 237 8.43 -12.09 6.72
CA GLU A 237 7.87 -13.26 7.41
C GLU A 237 6.97 -12.83 8.57
N ALA A 238 7.38 -11.83 9.35
CA ALA A 238 6.54 -11.29 10.42
C ALA A 238 5.27 -10.59 9.89
N LEU A 239 5.35 -9.91 8.74
CA LEU A 239 4.17 -9.34 8.06
C LEU A 239 3.26 -10.44 7.48
N HIS A 240 3.83 -11.57 7.07
CA HIS A 240 3.10 -12.66 6.43
C HIS A 240 2.21 -13.44 7.39
N GLU A 241 2.58 -13.58 8.67
CA GLU A 241 1.93 -14.47 9.66
C GLU A 241 0.40 -14.36 9.71
N ASN A 242 -0.17 -13.16 9.53
CA ASN A 242 -1.62 -12.92 9.54
C ASN A 242 -2.13 -12.25 8.24
N PHE A 243 -1.29 -12.14 7.21
CA PHE A 243 -1.62 -11.41 5.98
C PHE A 243 -2.76 -12.06 5.20
N ARG A 244 -2.74 -13.39 5.08
CA ARG A 244 -3.74 -14.16 4.35
C ARG A 244 -5.13 -14.01 4.99
N GLU A 245 -5.19 -14.08 6.31
CA GLU A 245 -6.42 -13.84 7.08
C GLU A 245 -6.92 -12.42 6.87
N ALA A 246 -6.04 -11.41 6.94
CA ALA A 246 -6.38 -10.03 6.65
C ALA A 246 -6.96 -9.85 5.24
N CYS A 247 -6.40 -10.52 4.23
CA CYS A 247 -6.94 -10.50 2.86
C CYS A 247 -8.36 -11.11 2.81
N ALA A 248 -8.56 -12.26 3.46
CA ALA A 248 -9.86 -12.92 3.50
C ALA A 248 -10.96 -12.06 4.15
N GLU A 249 -10.62 -11.30 5.20
CA GLU A 249 -11.56 -10.37 5.85
C GLU A 249 -11.99 -9.21 4.95
N VAL A 250 -11.09 -8.75 4.10
CA VAL A 250 -11.30 -7.56 3.26
C VAL A 250 -11.98 -7.90 1.93
N ASP A 251 -11.47 -8.95 1.27
CA ASP A 251 -11.89 -9.45 -0.03
C ASP A 251 -11.71 -10.98 -0.09
N PRO A 252 -12.73 -11.76 0.32
CA PRO A 252 -12.66 -13.23 0.34
C PRO A 252 -12.42 -13.88 -1.02
N LEU A 253 -12.66 -13.17 -2.12
CA LEU A 253 -12.51 -13.70 -3.48
C LEU A 253 -11.07 -13.60 -3.99
N HIS A 254 -10.24 -12.73 -3.38
CA HIS A 254 -8.86 -12.46 -3.80
C HIS A 254 -7.89 -12.61 -2.63
N VAL A 255 -7.81 -13.83 -2.12
CA VAL A 255 -6.89 -14.21 -1.04
C VAL A 255 -5.57 -14.68 -1.62
N GLU A 256 -4.50 -13.97 -1.30
CA GLU A 256 -3.15 -14.24 -1.77
C GLU A 256 -2.19 -14.27 -0.59
N ASP A 257 -1.12 -15.04 -0.75
CA ASP A 257 -0.01 -15.04 0.19
C ASP A 257 0.90 -13.83 -0.09
N LEU A 258 1.39 -13.18 0.97
CA LEU A 258 2.34 -12.06 0.80
C LEU A 258 3.66 -12.53 0.19
N MET A 259 4.05 -13.77 0.49
CA MET A 259 5.35 -14.33 0.15
C MET A 259 5.24 -15.81 -0.14
N ASN A 260 6.21 -16.33 -0.89
CA ASN A 260 6.48 -17.75 -0.97
C ASN A 260 7.73 -18.10 -0.15
N SER A 261 7.55 -18.34 1.15
CA SER A 261 8.65 -18.58 2.10
C SER A 261 9.59 -19.74 1.72
N SER A 262 9.09 -20.69 0.92
CA SER A 262 9.82 -21.86 0.44
C SER A 262 10.65 -21.60 -0.83
N SER A 263 10.44 -20.46 -1.50
CA SER A 263 11.17 -20.07 -2.70
C SER A 263 12.45 -19.31 -2.34
N PRO A 264 13.55 -19.51 -3.06
CA PRO A 264 14.72 -18.62 -2.95
C PRO A 264 14.37 -17.18 -3.35
N ASN A 265 13.43 -17.01 -4.29
CA ASN A 265 12.79 -15.74 -4.61
C ASN A 265 11.47 -15.69 -3.86
N TRP A 266 11.54 -15.34 -2.57
CA TRP A 266 10.42 -15.43 -1.63
C TRP A 266 9.38 -14.30 -1.80
N TRP A 267 9.73 -13.25 -2.54
CA TRP A 267 8.85 -12.15 -2.91
C TRP A 267 7.79 -12.57 -3.93
#